data_AF-A0AA39MBK7-F1
#
_entry.id   AF-A0AA39MBK7-F1
#
_cell.length_a   1.000
_cell.length_b   1.000
_cell.length_c   1.000
_cell.angle_alpha   90.00
_cell.angle_beta   90.00
_cell.angle_gamma   90.00
#
_symmetry.space_group_name_H-M   'P 1'
#
loop_
_entity.id
_entity.type
_entity.pdbx_description
1 polymer ?
#
loop_
_entity_poly.entity_id
_entity_poly.type
_entity_poly.pdbx_seq_one_letter_code
_entity_poly.pdbx_strand_id
1 'polypeptide(L)'
;MSALSKLIIYWLTIAFGVFSIAANIRNLIFIFAVNQSNTKQYGMLRLTVIVHLVYNVCSTAYTLNMILIFNQDQWSDTVIYLAASLMLSTSLSVVCCDVCTVVDRILAIERPVVYSKRYKTNWLIFATGLVLFAFVGNVIVYECGKNAVPEGDVQHFRRTVSDRTIDIMYWLKSGILLCNVPLTVFFLWRLNRFLKSTHMFVTNESLKKANQLVKFQMLAEIFVIIVPTMVATVIDWGANVAITTVVGSYPTLTYVLYTSFCAVSLAIRLRNSTADSTGPPSIMDTVPYDFCHDVWSRLARYSCVFDRANEFLPEPWRSAIMNYTEKLLYISVRISKDDAGWSYYISPEDREKGPLSLQELLAMDRRYLICRRIHIGAPIEYFNFEEKLTCSKEVIAKKLIPLAIRHTQPQSPLSFALDIPTEAAAECLKLFQNAKGLPRIRLPYFGEKTEEFLAEQVKNNRALQDIYLHGMWPNNPLGVWPDNQRVKDILLQFLSSSGDKRLTVLVTIDIKMFKAAFDSWLRNFKKLGIKGLQGFTDEDVLSLPFPDNVTRKEQVREFDNDEYQYIVTWTNENGSFLEFVRNSIRTDFALMNLA
;
A
#
# COMPACT_ATOMS: atom_id res chain seq x y z
N MET A 1 -55.73 8.34 -14.16
CA MET A 1 -55.10 7.29 -14.99
C MET A 1 -55.87 5.99 -14.82
N SER A 2 -55.87 5.12 -15.83
CA SER A 2 -56.64 3.88 -15.83
C SER A 2 -56.02 2.83 -14.89
N ALA A 3 -56.86 1.98 -14.29
CA ALA A 3 -56.48 0.72 -13.63
C ALA A 3 -55.35 -0.04 -14.35
N LEU A 4 -55.35 0.05 -15.68
CA LEU A 4 -54.36 -0.52 -16.57
C LEU A 4 -52.92 -0.05 -16.27
N SER A 5 -52.67 1.22 -15.95
CA SER A 5 -51.30 1.70 -15.70
C SER A 5 -50.70 1.08 -14.44
N LYS A 6 -51.51 0.94 -13.38
CA LYS A 6 -51.10 0.29 -12.13
C LYS A 6 -50.77 -1.18 -12.36
N LEU A 7 -51.64 -1.90 -13.07
CA LEU A 7 -51.43 -3.29 -13.46
C LEU A 7 -50.15 -3.48 -14.27
N ILE A 8 -49.89 -2.61 -15.27
CA ILE A 8 -48.67 -2.65 -16.06
C ILE A 8 -47.44 -2.53 -15.16
N ILE A 9 -47.42 -1.56 -14.23
CA ILE A 9 -46.29 -1.38 -13.31
C ILE A 9 -46.08 -2.60 -12.42
N TYR A 10 -47.14 -3.20 -11.89
CA TYR A 10 -47.01 -4.41 -11.07
C TYR A 10 -46.49 -5.60 -11.87
N TRP A 11 -47.00 -5.84 -13.09
CA TRP A 11 -46.50 -6.90 -13.96
C TRP A 11 -45.03 -6.71 -14.34
N LEU A 12 -44.63 -5.48 -14.69
CA LEU A 12 -43.22 -5.17 -14.96
C LEU A 12 -42.35 -5.41 -13.71
N THR A 13 -42.82 -5.00 -12.54
CA THR A 13 -42.09 -5.21 -11.28
C THR A 13 -41.88 -6.69 -10.99
N ILE A 14 -42.91 -7.53 -11.19
CA ILE A 14 -42.79 -8.99 -11.03
C ILE A 14 -41.82 -9.57 -12.06
N ALA A 15 -41.93 -9.18 -13.34
CA ALA A 15 -41.07 -9.71 -14.40
C ALA A 15 -39.59 -9.43 -14.14
N PHE A 16 -39.25 -8.16 -13.86
CA PHE A 16 -37.87 -7.79 -13.52
C PHE A 16 -37.43 -8.34 -12.16
N GLY A 17 -38.35 -8.46 -11.19
CA GLY A 17 -38.08 -9.04 -9.87
C GLY A 17 -37.65 -10.50 -9.97
N VAL A 18 -38.43 -11.33 -10.67
CA VAL A 18 -38.12 -12.74 -10.93
C VAL A 18 -36.79 -12.88 -11.69
N PHE A 19 -36.57 -12.05 -12.71
CA PHE A 19 -35.32 -12.04 -13.44
C PHE A 19 -34.11 -11.71 -12.54
N SER A 20 -34.22 -10.68 -11.70
CA SER A 20 -33.16 -10.28 -10.77
C SER A 20 -32.91 -11.32 -9.68
N ILE A 21 -33.96 -12.00 -9.19
CA ILE A 21 -33.83 -13.14 -8.26
C ILE A 21 -32.97 -14.25 -8.91
N ALA A 22 -33.32 -14.67 -10.13
CA ALA A 22 -32.56 -15.69 -10.86
C ALA A 22 -31.09 -15.28 -11.09
N ALA A 23 -30.85 -14.03 -11.50
CA ALA A 23 -29.51 -13.51 -11.71
C ALA A 23 -28.68 -13.44 -10.41
N ASN A 24 -29.26 -13.00 -9.30
CA ASN A 24 -28.59 -12.93 -8.01
C ASN A 24 -28.31 -14.32 -7.41
N ILE A 25 -29.22 -15.29 -7.55
CA ILE A 25 -28.97 -16.68 -7.16
C ILE A 25 -27.80 -17.26 -7.95
N ARG A 26 -27.77 -17.06 -9.28
CA ARG A 26 -26.63 -17.47 -10.11
C ARG A 26 -25.33 -16.82 -9.66
N ASN A 27 -25.34 -15.51 -9.37
CA ASN A 27 -24.15 -14.79 -8.89
C ASN A 27 -23.66 -15.34 -7.54
N LEU A 28 -24.57 -15.67 -6.61
CA LEU A 28 -24.20 -16.28 -5.33
C LEU A 28 -23.60 -17.67 -5.52
N ILE A 29 -24.24 -18.54 -6.33
CA ILE A 29 -23.71 -19.87 -6.64
C ILE A 29 -22.30 -19.75 -7.21
N PHE A 30 -22.08 -18.83 -8.15
CA PHE A 30 -20.76 -18.61 -8.72
C PHE A 30 -19.72 -18.14 -7.69
N ILE A 31 -20.09 -17.18 -6.83
CA ILE A 31 -19.21 -16.66 -5.78
C ILE A 31 -18.85 -17.76 -4.76
N PHE A 32 -19.80 -18.62 -4.39
CA PHE A 32 -19.58 -19.67 -3.38
C PHE A 32 -18.94 -20.95 -3.94
N ALA A 33 -19.36 -21.40 -5.13
CA ALA A 33 -18.94 -22.68 -5.68
C ALA A 33 -17.62 -22.60 -6.46
N VAL A 34 -17.42 -21.53 -7.25
CA VAL A 34 -16.29 -21.46 -8.21
C VAL A 34 -15.06 -20.76 -7.60
N ASN A 35 -15.25 -19.86 -6.62
CA ASN A 35 -14.22 -18.91 -6.20
C ASN A 35 -13.87 -19.00 -4.70
N GLN A 36 -13.81 -20.21 -4.15
CA GLN A 36 -13.59 -20.45 -2.72
C GLN A 36 -12.32 -19.77 -2.17
N SER A 37 -11.22 -19.77 -2.93
CA SER A 37 -9.95 -19.14 -2.54
C SER A 37 -10.04 -17.61 -2.45
N ASN A 38 -10.95 -16.98 -3.21
CA ASN A 38 -11.13 -15.53 -3.26
C ASN A 38 -12.31 -15.02 -2.43
N THR A 39 -12.98 -15.87 -1.67
CA THR A 39 -14.16 -15.51 -0.85
C THR A 39 -13.90 -14.33 0.08
N LYS A 40 -12.68 -14.21 0.63
CA LYS A 40 -12.29 -13.06 1.44
C LYS A 40 -12.39 -11.76 0.66
N GLN A 41 -12.10 -11.72 -0.64
CA GLN A 41 -12.11 -10.50 -1.49
C GLN A 41 -13.50 -9.98 -1.81
N TYR A 42 -14.54 -10.81 -1.77
CA TYR A 42 -15.89 -10.45 -2.21
C TYR A 42 -16.87 -10.14 -1.07
N GLY A 43 -16.39 -9.88 0.14
CA GLY A 43 -17.23 -9.69 1.33
C GLY A 43 -18.38 -8.67 1.14
N MET A 44 -18.06 -7.43 0.77
CA MET A 44 -19.06 -6.39 0.55
C MET A 44 -19.97 -6.69 -0.65
N LEU A 45 -19.40 -7.19 -1.75
CA LEU A 45 -20.17 -7.56 -2.94
C LEU A 45 -21.20 -8.64 -2.64
N ARG A 46 -20.82 -9.63 -1.82
CA ARG A 46 -21.72 -10.69 -1.36
C ARG A 46 -22.87 -10.12 -0.51
N LEU A 47 -22.56 -9.19 0.40
CA LEU A 47 -23.58 -8.49 1.19
C LEU A 47 -24.58 -7.78 0.28
N THR A 48 -24.11 -7.01 -0.71
CA THR A 48 -24.97 -6.33 -1.69
C THR A 48 -25.88 -7.30 -2.44
N VAL A 49 -25.34 -8.42 -2.96
CA VAL A 49 -26.14 -9.42 -3.69
C VAL A 49 -27.21 -10.05 -2.79
N ILE A 50 -26.90 -10.35 -1.53
CA ILE A 50 -27.88 -10.88 -0.57
C ILE A 50 -28.99 -9.86 -0.30
N VAL A 51 -28.64 -8.60 -0.02
CA VAL A 51 -29.61 -7.54 0.25
C VAL A 51 -30.51 -7.30 -0.96
N HIS A 52 -29.96 -7.27 -2.17
CA HIS A 52 -30.72 -7.15 -3.42
C HIS A 52 -31.65 -8.34 -3.64
N LEU A 53 -31.17 -9.57 -3.38
CA LEU A 53 -31.98 -10.78 -3.49
C LEU A 53 -33.19 -10.73 -2.55
N VAL A 54 -32.96 -10.40 -1.28
CA VAL A 54 -34.02 -10.29 -0.27
C VAL A 54 -35.03 -9.21 -0.66
N TYR A 55 -34.56 -8.02 -1.09
CA TYR A 55 -35.44 -6.96 -1.58
C TYR A 55 -36.31 -7.42 -2.76
N ASN A 56 -35.73 -8.06 -3.76
CA ASN A 56 -36.48 -8.49 -4.95
C ASN A 56 -37.51 -9.59 -4.63
N VAL A 57 -37.22 -10.48 -3.68
CA VAL A 57 -38.20 -11.46 -3.17
C VAL A 57 -39.36 -10.74 -2.49
N CYS A 58 -39.07 -9.81 -1.57
CA CYS A 58 -40.10 -9.05 -0.86
C CYS A 58 -40.94 -8.18 -1.81
N SER A 59 -40.32 -7.50 -2.79
CA SER A 59 -41.03 -6.65 -3.75
C SER A 59 -41.90 -7.45 -4.72
N THR A 60 -41.42 -8.61 -5.17
CA THR A 60 -42.20 -9.53 -6.01
C THR A 60 -43.40 -10.09 -5.24
N ALA A 61 -43.19 -10.51 -3.99
CA ALA A 61 -44.26 -11.01 -3.13
C ALA A 61 -45.34 -9.93 -2.86
N TYR A 62 -44.90 -8.70 -2.55
CA TYR A 62 -45.82 -7.58 -2.35
C TYR A 62 -46.61 -7.23 -3.61
N THR A 63 -45.94 -7.11 -4.76
CA THR A 63 -46.62 -6.76 -6.02
C THR A 63 -47.55 -7.87 -6.51
N LEU A 64 -47.19 -9.14 -6.33
CA LEU A 64 -48.09 -10.26 -6.60
C LEU A 64 -49.34 -10.19 -5.71
N ASN A 65 -49.16 -9.89 -4.42
CA ASN A 65 -50.28 -9.70 -3.50
C ASN A 65 -51.21 -8.56 -3.93
N MET A 66 -50.65 -7.43 -4.38
CA MET A 66 -51.43 -6.30 -4.90
C MET A 66 -52.24 -6.68 -6.16
N ILE A 67 -51.69 -7.49 -7.07
CA ILE A 67 -52.43 -7.97 -8.26
C ILE A 67 -53.58 -8.90 -7.85
N LEU A 68 -53.36 -9.80 -6.88
CA LEU A 68 -54.39 -10.72 -6.42
C LEU A 68 -55.56 -9.96 -5.78
N ILE A 69 -55.25 -8.95 -4.96
CA ILE A 69 -56.25 -8.11 -4.30
C ILE A 69 -56.98 -7.21 -5.30
N PHE A 70 -56.32 -6.76 -6.35
CA PHE A 70 -56.90 -5.89 -7.37
C PHE A 70 -58.18 -6.46 -8.01
N ASN A 71 -58.30 -7.79 -8.06
CA ASN A 71 -59.46 -8.50 -8.64
C ASN A 71 -60.43 -9.07 -7.59
N GLN A 72 -60.22 -8.77 -6.29
CA GLN A 72 -61.03 -9.32 -5.20
C GLN A 72 -61.76 -8.22 -4.43
N ASP A 73 -63.02 -8.47 -4.10
CA ASP A 73 -63.84 -7.59 -3.26
C ASP A 73 -63.46 -7.67 -1.76
N GLN A 74 -62.75 -8.73 -1.36
CA GLN A 74 -62.28 -8.94 0.01
C GLN A 74 -60.78 -9.15 0.03
N TRP A 75 -60.10 -8.55 1.01
CA TRP A 75 -58.66 -8.66 1.20
C TRP A 75 -58.29 -8.72 2.67
N SER A 76 -57.08 -9.22 2.96
CA SER A 76 -56.54 -9.26 4.32
C SER A 76 -55.58 -8.10 4.57
N ASP A 77 -56.00 -7.16 5.41
CA ASP A 77 -55.18 -6.02 5.84
C ASP A 77 -53.85 -6.49 6.49
N THR A 78 -53.85 -7.63 7.18
CA THR A 78 -52.63 -8.23 7.77
C THR A 78 -51.62 -8.64 6.71
N VAL A 79 -52.06 -9.22 5.59
CA VAL A 79 -51.15 -9.65 4.52
C VAL A 79 -50.58 -8.45 3.77
N ILE A 80 -51.41 -7.43 3.50
CA ILE A 80 -50.97 -6.15 2.92
C ILE A 80 -49.90 -5.53 3.81
N TYR A 81 -50.18 -5.41 5.12
CA TYR A 81 -49.26 -4.85 6.09
C TYR A 81 -47.93 -5.59 6.12
N LEU A 82 -47.95 -6.92 6.25
CA LEU A 82 -46.73 -7.72 6.35
C LEU A 82 -45.88 -7.63 5.07
N ALA A 83 -46.48 -7.83 3.90
CA ALA A 83 -45.76 -7.81 2.64
C ALA A 83 -45.16 -6.42 2.34
N ALA A 84 -45.93 -5.36 2.58
CA ALA A 84 -45.49 -3.99 2.39
C ALA A 84 -44.41 -3.58 3.39
N SER A 85 -44.57 -3.90 4.67
CA SER A 85 -43.60 -3.57 5.73
C SER A 85 -42.24 -4.23 5.43
N LEU A 86 -42.24 -5.51 5.00
CA LEU A 86 -41.02 -6.21 4.62
C LEU A 86 -40.37 -5.60 3.36
N MET A 87 -41.16 -5.30 2.32
CA MET A 87 -40.64 -4.66 1.11
C MET A 87 -40.06 -3.26 1.41
N LEU A 88 -40.76 -2.42 2.15
CA LEU A 88 -40.31 -1.06 2.47
C LEU A 88 -39.07 -1.08 3.37
N SER A 89 -39.03 -1.98 4.35
CA SER A 89 -37.87 -2.18 5.24
C SER A 89 -36.64 -2.66 4.47
N THR A 90 -36.78 -3.67 3.61
CA THR A 90 -35.68 -4.12 2.74
C THR A 90 -35.24 -3.03 1.77
N SER A 91 -36.13 -2.16 1.30
CA SER A 91 -35.78 -1.04 0.43
C SER A 91 -34.87 -0.02 1.12
N LEU A 92 -35.03 0.21 2.43
CA LEU A 92 -34.13 1.07 3.20
C LEU A 92 -32.77 0.40 3.40
N SER A 93 -32.76 -0.91 3.67
CA SER A 93 -31.53 -1.70 3.75
C SER A 93 -30.71 -1.69 2.46
N VAL A 94 -31.35 -1.70 1.29
CA VAL A 94 -30.67 -1.52 -0.01
C VAL A 94 -29.93 -0.18 -0.04
N VAL A 95 -30.60 0.93 0.30
CA VAL A 95 -30.00 2.27 0.31
C VAL A 95 -28.81 2.35 1.27
N CYS A 96 -28.95 1.83 2.49
CA CYS A 96 -27.84 1.78 3.45
C CYS A 96 -26.67 0.91 2.93
N CYS A 97 -26.97 -0.21 2.27
CA CYS A 97 -25.95 -1.08 1.68
C CYS A 97 -25.19 -0.39 0.55
N ASP A 98 -25.88 0.38 -0.30
CA ASP A 98 -25.28 1.15 -1.38
C ASP A 98 -24.31 2.21 -0.82
N VAL A 99 -24.74 2.98 0.19
CA VAL A 99 -23.86 3.95 0.90
C VAL A 99 -22.61 3.25 1.47
N CYS A 100 -22.79 2.12 2.17
CA CYS A 100 -21.66 1.34 2.70
C CYS A 100 -20.72 0.84 1.60
N THR A 101 -21.26 0.49 0.44
CA THR A 101 -20.49 0.04 -0.72
C THR A 101 -19.68 1.17 -1.33
N VAL A 102 -20.25 2.38 -1.45
CA VAL A 102 -19.51 3.57 -1.91
C VAL A 102 -18.34 3.88 -0.98
N VAL A 103 -18.58 3.90 0.33
CA VAL A 103 -17.54 4.17 1.34
C VAL A 103 -16.47 3.08 1.36
N ASP A 104 -16.86 1.80 1.27
CA ASP A 104 -15.91 0.68 1.15
C ASP A 104 -14.91 0.91 0.00
N ARG A 105 -15.41 1.37 -1.15
CA ARG A 105 -14.59 1.62 -2.33
C ARG A 105 -13.69 2.84 -2.18
N ILE A 106 -14.16 3.89 -1.51
CA ILE A 106 -13.33 5.04 -1.16
C ILE A 106 -12.16 4.59 -0.27
N LEU A 107 -12.44 3.81 0.78
CA LEU A 107 -11.42 3.28 1.69
C LEU A 107 -10.40 2.38 0.98
N ALA A 108 -10.88 1.52 0.06
CA ALA A 108 -10.02 0.65 -0.73
C ALA A 108 -9.07 1.43 -1.67
N ILE A 109 -9.52 2.56 -2.23
CA ILE A 109 -8.70 3.42 -3.11
C ILE A 109 -7.73 4.28 -2.31
N GLU A 110 -8.17 4.89 -1.21
CA GLU A 110 -7.34 5.81 -0.44
C GLU A 110 -6.26 5.10 0.38
N ARG A 111 -6.55 3.90 0.89
CA ARG A 111 -5.65 3.18 1.81
C ARG A 111 -5.57 1.69 1.48
N PRO A 112 -5.11 1.30 0.28
CA PRO A 112 -5.18 -0.10 -0.20
C PRO A 112 -4.49 -1.10 0.74
N VAL A 113 -3.33 -0.74 1.30
CA VAL A 113 -2.56 -1.62 2.20
C VAL A 113 -3.28 -1.83 3.54
N VAL A 114 -3.74 -0.75 4.17
CA VAL A 114 -4.43 -0.83 5.47
C VAL A 114 -5.81 -1.46 5.31
N TYR A 115 -6.48 -1.16 4.20
CA TYR A 115 -7.76 -1.77 3.83
C TYR A 115 -7.64 -3.29 3.70
N SER A 116 -6.66 -3.76 2.93
CA SER A 116 -6.45 -5.20 2.71
C SER A 116 -6.17 -5.97 4.01
N LYS A 117 -5.38 -5.39 4.92
CA LYS A 117 -4.97 -6.05 6.17
C LYS A 117 -5.99 -5.97 7.30
N ARG A 118 -6.65 -4.83 7.49
CA ARG A 118 -7.42 -4.56 8.73
C ARG A 118 -8.85 -4.08 8.49
N TYR A 119 -9.05 -3.07 7.63
CA TYR A 119 -10.38 -2.43 7.58
C TYR A 119 -11.45 -3.28 6.92
N LYS A 120 -11.08 -4.13 5.96
CA LYS A 120 -12.05 -4.87 5.16
C LYS A 120 -13.01 -5.76 5.98
N THR A 121 -12.50 -6.51 6.95
CA THR A 121 -13.35 -7.36 7.80
C THR A 121 -14.21 -6.53 8.75
N ASN A 122 -13.61 -5.53 9.40
CA ASN A 122 -14.32 -4.66 10.34
C ASN A 122 -15.42 -3.85 9.64
N TRP A 123 -15.14 -3.36 8.43
CA TRP A 123 -16.08 -2.62 7.61
C TRP A 123 -17.25 -3.50 7.16
N LEU A 124 -16.98 -4.75 6.76
CA LEU A 124 -18.04 -5.69 6.41
C LEU A 124 -18.98 -5.98 7.59
N ILE A 125 -18.43 -6.17 8.79
CA ILE A 125 -19.22 -6.38 10.02
C ILE A 125 -20.09 -5.15 10.31
N PHE A 126 -19.49 -3.96 10.26
CA PHE A 126 -20.21 -2.70 10.43
C PHE A 126 -21.33 -2.53 9.41
N ALA A 127 -21.05 -2.71 8.12
CA ALA A 127 -22.03 -2.59 7.05
C ALA A 127 -23.18 -3.61 7.21
N THR A 128 -22.86 -4.84 7.58
CA THR A 128 -23.88 -5.87 7.86
C THR A 128 -24.76 -5.46 9.04
N GLY A 129 -24.16 -4.96 10.12
CA GLY A 129 -24.88 -4.44 11.28
C GLY A 129 -25.80 -3.27 10.92
N LEU A 130 -25.32 -2.31 10.13
CA LEU A 130 -26.11 -1.14 9.71
C LEU A 130 -27.30 -1.54 8.83
N VAL A 131 -27.10 -2.46 7.87
CA VAL A 131 -28.15 -2.97 6.98
C VAL A 131 -29.24 -3.69 7.76
N LEU A 132 -28.86 -4.53 8.73
CA LEU A 132 -29.78 -5.24 9.61
C LEU A 132 -30.51 -4.28 10.56
N PHE A 133 -29.80 -3.30 11.12
CA PHE A 133 -30.39 -2.28 11.97
C PHE A 133 -31.43 -1.45 11.19
N ALA A 134 -31.10 -1.04 9.96
CA ALA A 134 -32.04 -0.33 9.09
C ALA A 134 -33.29 -1.17 8.77
N PHE A 135 -33.13 -2.49 8.56
CA PHE A 135 -34.24 -3.39 8.32
C PHE A 135 -35.16 -3.49 9.56
N VAL A 136 -34.59 -3.92 10.69
CA VAL A 136 -35.33 -4.19 11.93
C VAL A 136 -35.94 -2.90 12.49
N GLY A 137 -35.17 -1.81 12.50
CA GLY A 137 -35.64 -0.51 12.96
C GLY A 137 -36.85 -0.02 12.15
N ASN A 138 -36.84 -0.20 10.83
CA ASN A 138 -37.97 0.20 10.01
C ASN A 138 -39.22 -0.66 10.23
N VAL A 139 -39.07 -1.98 10.41
CA VAL A 139 -40.19 -2.87 10.79
C VAL A 139 -40.82 -2.42 12.10
N ILE A 140 -40.01 -2.09 13.11
CA ILE A 140 -40.50 -1.60 14.41
C ILE A 140 -41.26 -0.28 14.24
N VAL A 141 -40.72 0.66 13.45
CA VAL A 141 -41.38 1.96 13.19
C VAL A 141 -42.74 1.74 12.51
N TYR A 142 -42.84 0.82 11.55
CA TYR A 142 -44.13 0.51 10.92
C TYR A 142 -45.11 -0.18 11.87
N GLU A 143 -44.64 -1.05 12.77
CA GLU A 143 -45.51 -1.67 13.79
C GLU A 143 -46.03 -0.64 14.79
N CYS A 144 -45.18 0.29 15.24
CA CYS A 144 -45.60 1.40 16.09
C CYS A 144 -46.55 2.38 15.39
N GLY A 145 -46.41 2.51 14.07
CA GLY A 145 -47.26 3.37 13.23
C GLY A 145 -48.54 2.70 12.71
N LYS A 146 -48.81 1.45 13.09
CA LYS A 146 -49.95 0.68 12.61
C LYS A 146 -51.26 1.24 13.16
N ASN A 147 -52.25 1.40 12.27
CA ASN A 147 -53.57 1.89 12.67
C ASN A 147 -54.34 0.78 13.40
N ALA A 148 -55.00 1.13 14.51
CA ALA A 148 -55.81 0.17 15.29
C ALA A 148 -57.04 -0.31 14.50
N VAL A 149 -57.64 0.59 13.72
CA VAL A 149 -58.71 0.29 12.78
C VAL A 149 -58.26 0.78 11.39
N PRO A 150 -58.29 -0.06 10.35
CA PRO A 150 -57.94 0.36 8.99
C PRO A 150 -58.91 1.43 8.50
N GLU A 151 -58.41 2.61 8.14
CA GLU A 151 -59.23 3.74 7.66
C GLU A 151 -59.19 3.82 6.12
N GLY A 152 -60.36 3.94 5.50
CA GLY A 152 -60.54 4.21 4.07
C GLY A 152 -60.66 2.98 3.17
N ASP A 153 -61.34 3.15 2.03
CA ASP A 153 -61.62 2.08 1.05
C ASP A 153 -60.48 1.83 0.06
N VAL A 154 -59.26 2.26 0.39
CA VAL A 154 -58.10 2.15 -0.51
C VAL A 154 -57.32 0.87 -0.21
N GLN A 155 -57.18 0.00 -1.20
CA GLN A 155 -56.36 -1.23 -1.16
C GLN A 155 -54.85 -0.89 -1.20
N HIS A 156 -54.33 -0.23 -0.15
CA HIS A 156 -52.93 0.23 -0.10
C HIS A 156 -52.35 0.19 1.31
N PHE A 157 -51.02 0.13 1.44
CA PHE A 157 -50.32 0.10 2.73
C PHE A 157 -50.68 1.28 3.67
N ARG A 158 -51.01 2.45 3.10
CA ARG A 158 -51.46 3.65 3.83
C ARG A 158 -52.74 3.44 4.66
N ARG A 159 -53.55 2.44 4.30
CA ARG A 159 -54.73 2.04 5.09
C ARG A 159 -54.31 1.38 6.41
N THR A 160 -53.22 0.61 6.40
CA THR A 160 -52.76 -0.19 7.54
C THR A 160 -51.80 0.53 8.48
N VAL A 161 -51.12 1.57 8.00
CA VAL A 161 -50.11 2.33 8.73
C VAL A 161 -50.37 3.81 8.52
N SER A 162 -50.24 4.61 9.59
CA SER A 162 -50.48 6.04 9.54
C SER A 162 -49.65 6.73 8.43
N ASP A 163 -50.28 7.64 7.70
CA ASP A 163 -49.64 8.39 6.62
C ASP A 163 -48.37 9.11 7.10
N ARG A 164 -48.43 9.67 8.32
CA ARG A 164 -47.29 10.35 8.95
C ARG A 164 -46.08 9.44 9.10
N THR A 165 -46.27 8.18 9.52
CA THR A 165 -45.18 7.22 9.65
C THR A 165 -44.57 6.90 8.29
N ILE A 166 -45.41 6.69 7.27
CA ILE A 166 -44.96 6.40 5.90
C ILE A 166 -44.17 7.58 5.34
N ASP A 167 -44.67 8.81 5.51
CA ASP A 167 -44.02 10.02 5.02
C ASP A 167 -42.68 10.24 5.74
N ILE A 168 -42.61 10.09 7.07
CA ILE A 168 -41.34 10.18 7.82
C ILE A 168 -40.30 9.19 7.26
N MET A 169 -40.69 7.94 7.04
CA MET A 169 -39.78 6.92 6.51
C MET A 169 -39.37 7.22 5.07
N TYR A 170 -40.27 7.78 4.26
CA TYR A 170 -39.98 8.23 2.91
C TYR A 170 -38.97 9.39 2.90
N TRP A 171 -39.14 10.37 3.79
CA TRP A 171 -38.20 11.48 3.98
C TRP A 171 -36.83 10.99 4.44
N LEU A 172 -36.79 10.08 5.43
CA LEU A 172 -35.54 9.49 5.90
C LEU A 172 -34.79 8.77 4.78
N LYS A 173 -35.50 7.93 4.02
CA LYS A 173 -34.95 7.20 2.87
C LYS A 173 -34.42 8.16 1.81
N SER A 174 -35.19 9.18 1.46
CA SER A 174 -34.81 10.20 0.47
C SER A 174 -33.60 11.03 0.93
N GLY A 175 -33.52 11.34 2.23
CA GLY A 175 -32.38 12.02 2.83
C GLY A 175 -31.09 11.20 2.72
N ILE A 176 -31.14 9.89 3.03
CA ILE A 176 -29.97 9.00 2.90
C ILE A 176 -29.54 8.89 1.43
N LEU A 177 -30.48 8.73 0.51
CA LEU A 177 -30.19 8.73 -0.94
C LEU A 177 -29.51 10.02 -1.38
N LEU A 178 -30.02 11.18 -0.94
CA LEU A 178 -29.43 12.47 -1.27
C LEU A 178 -28.01 12.62 -0.71
N CYS A 179 -27.75 12.13 0.51
CA CYS A 179 -26.41 12.07 1.09
C CYS A 179 -25.46 11.13 0.33
N ASN A 180 -25.96 10.13 -0.40
CA ASN A 180 -25.12 9.23 -1.18
C ASN A 180 -24.57 9.88 -2.46
N VAL A 181 -25.26 10.89 -3.01
CA VAL A 181 -24.82 11.63 -4.21
C VAL A 181 -23.43 12.27 -4.03
N PRO A 182 -23.16 13.10 -3.00
CA PRO A 182 -21.84 13.70 -2.83
C PRO A 182 -20.76 12.66 -2.56
N LEU A 183 -21.06 11.55 -1.85
CA LEU A 183 -20.11 10.45 -1.65
C LEU A 183 -19.74 9.78 -2.98
N THR A 184 -20.72 9.56 -3.84
CA THR A 184 -20.52 9.00 -5.17
C THR A 184 -19.68 9.93 -6.06
N VAL A 185 -19.98 11.23 -6.06
CA VAL A 185 -19.18 12.23 -6.80
C VAL A 185 -17.75 12.27 -6.28
N PHE A 186 -17.56 12.26 -4.96
CA PHE A 186 -16.24 12.20 -4.34
C PHE A 186 -15.46 10.93 -4.73
N PHE A 187 -16.13 9.78 -4.70
CA PHE A 187 -15.55 8.53 -5.18
C PHE A 187 -15.12 8.61 -6.65
N LEU A 188 -15.97 9.13 -7.54
CA LEU A 188 -15.65 9.25 -8.97
C LEU A 188 -14.46 10.18 -9.20
N TRP A 189 -14.39 11.30 -8.46
CA TRP A 189 -13.27 12.22 -8.49
C TRP A 189 -11.97 11.56 -8.03
N ARG A 190 -11.99 10.86 -6.88
CA ARG A 190 -10.85 10.11 -6.35
C ARG A 190 -10.39 9.00 -7.28
N LEU A 191 -11.33 8.24 -7.84
CA LEU A 191 -11.05 7.18 -8.80
C LEU A 191 -10.36 7.74 -10.05
N ASN A 192 -10.85 8.86 -10.58
CA ASN A 192 -10.23 9.50 -11.75
C ASN A 192 -8.79 9.98 -11.43
N ARG A 193 -8.58 10.58 -10.26
CA ARG A 193 -7.24 10.98 -9.79
C ARG A 193 -6.31 9.77 -9.64
N PHE A 194 -6.81 8.68 -9.07
CA PHE A 194 -6.07 7.43 -8.91
C PHE A 194 -5.69 6.82 -10.27
N LEU A 195 -6.62 6.76 -11.22
CA LEU A 195 -6.37 6.25 -12.57
C LEU A 195 -5.36 7.11 -13.34
N LYS A 196 -5.39 8.44 -13.17
CA LYS A 196 -4.37 9.33 -13.74
C LYS A 196 -2.99 9.08 -13.13
N SER A 197 -2.91 8.90 -11.81
CA SER A 197 -1.64 8.65 -11.12
C SER A 197 -1.04 7.27 -11.40
N THR A 198 -1.87 6.26 -11.62
CA THR A 198 -1.43 4.87 -11.85
C THR A 198 -1.04 4.59 -13.30
N HIS A 199 -1.25 5.53 -14.22
CA HIS A 199 -0.81 5.39 -15.62
C HIS A 199 0.72 5.23 -15.77
N MET A 200 1.50 5.52 -14.71
CA MET A 200 2.94 5.29 -14.64
C MET A 200 3.36 3.89 -14.14
N PHE A 201 2.45 3.12 -13.54
CA PHE A 201 2.77 1.81 -12.94
C PHE A 201 1.80 0.75 -13.48
N VAL A 202 2.25 0.02 -14.52
CA VAL A 202 1.73 -1.26 -15.05
C VAL A 202 0.20 -1.41 -15.03
N THR A 203 -0.41 -1.29 -16.21
CA THR A 203 -1.84 -1.44 -16.50
C THR A 203 -2.40 -2.80 -16.07
N ASN A 204 -2.95 -2.88 -14.87
CA ASN A 204 -3.78 -4.02 -14.47
C ASN A 204 -5.20 -3.84 -15.03
N GLU A 205 -5.49 -4.43 -16.19
CA GLU A 205 -6.80 -4.34 -16.84
C GLU A 205 -7.95 -4.80 -15.94
N SER A 206 -7.71 -5.80 -15.09
CA SER A 206 -8.73 -6.33 -14.18
C SER A 206 -9.23 -5.26 -13.20
N LEU A 207 -8.32 -4.42 -12.71
CA LEU A 207 -8.64 -3.30 -11.82
C LEU A 207 -9.42 -2.21 -12.56
N LYS A 208 -9.06 -1.93 -13.81
CA LYS A 208 -9.78 -0.96 -14.67
C LYS A 208 -11.22 -1.42 -14.94
N LYS A 209 -11.41 -2.68 -15.34
CA LYS A 209 -12.74 -3.28 -15.54
C LYS A 209 -13.55 -3.28 -14.23
N ALA A 210 -12.91 -3.56 -13.09
CA ALA A 210 -13.55 -3.53 -11.78
C ALA A 210 -14.11 -2.15 -11.42
N ASN A 211 -13.28 -1.13 -11.64
CA ASN A 211 -13.64 0.25 -11.35
C ASN A 211 -14.71 0.80 -12.31
N GLN A 212 -14.72 0.35 -13.56
CA GLN A 212 -15.77 0.68 -14.52
C GLN A 212 -17.14 0.14 -14.08
N LEU A 213 -17.20 -1.10 -13.58
CA LEU A 213 -18.46 -1.66 -13.08
C LEU A 213 -19.06 -0.80 -11.98
N VAL A 214 -18.24 -0.43 -10.99
CA VAL A 214 -18.69 0.40 -9.86
C VAL A 214 -19.19 1.75 -10.36
N LYS A 215 -18.50 2.36 -11.32
CA LYS A 215 -18.95 3.60 -11.96
C LYS A 215 -20.32 3.43 -12.62
N PHE A 216 -20.57 2.34 -13.34
CA PHE A 216 -21.88 2.10 -13.95
C PHE A 216 -22.98 1.86 -12.92
N GLN A 217 -22.70 1.14 -11.83
CA GLN A 217 -23.66 0.94 -10.74
C GLN A 217 -24.06 2.26 -10.08
N MET A 218 -23.08 3.12 -9.79
CA MET A 218 -23.32 4.45 -9.23
C MET A 218 -24.11 5.38 -10.16
N LEU A 219 -23.81 5.35 -11.46
CA LEU A 219 -24.58 6.11 -12.44
C LEU A 219 -26.03 5.59 -12.52
N ALA A 220 -26.22 4.28 -12.50
CA ALA A 220 -27.55 3.69 -12.48
C ALA A 220 -28.33 4.08 -11.22
N GLU A 221 -27.71 4.13 -10.05
CA GLU A 221 -28.36 4.61 -8.83
C GLU A 221 -28.86 6.05 -8.97
N ILE A 222 -28.02 6.95 -9.50
CA ILE A 222 -28.38 8.35 -9.73
C ILE A 222 -29.56 8.46 -10.71
N PHE A 223 -29.46 7.82 -11.88
CA PHE A 223 -30.44 7.99 -12.95
C PHE A 223 -31.73 7.18 -12.76
N VAL A 224 -31.67 6.01 -12.12
CA VAL A 224 -32.82 5.11 -11.97
C VAL A 224 -33.54 5.34 -10.66
N ILE A 225 -32.84 5.68 -9.57
CA ILE A 225 -33.47 5.86 -8.25
C ILE A 225 -33.58 7.34 -7.88
N ILE A 226 -32.45 8.05 -7.81
CA ILE A 226 -32.43 9.39 -7.21
C ILE A 226 -33.21 10.40 -8.05
N VAL A 227 -32.94 10.48 -9.35
CA VAL A 227 -33.61 11.44 -10.25
C VAL A 227 -35.12 11.22 -10.27
N PRO A 228 -35.67 9.99 -10.50
CA PRO A 228 -37.12 9.78 -10.45
C PRO A 228 -37.75 10.10 -9.10
N THR A 229 -37.05 9.78 -7.99
CA THR A 229 -37.53 10.10 -6.63
C THR A 229 -37.61 11.61 -6.41
N MET A 230 -36.59 12.36 -6.84
CA MET A 230 -36.58 13.83 -6.74
C MET A 230 -37.68 14.46 -7.61
N VAL A 231 -37.83 14.00 -8.85
CA VAL A 231 -38.88 14.49 -9.77
C VAL A 231 -40.26 14.24 -9.17
N ALA A 232 -40.51 13.04 -8.66
CA ALA A 232 -41.77 12.73 -8.01
C ALA A 232 -42.02 13.57 -6.76
N THR A 233 -40.99 13.79 -5.91
CA THR A 233 -41.13 14.64 -4.73
C THR A 233 -41.51 16.07 -5.13
N VAL A 234 -40.91 16.61 -6.20
CA VAL A 234 -41.24 17.94 -6.73
C VAL A 234 -42.67 17.99 -7.28
N ILE A 235 -43.11 16.95 -7.99
CA ILE A 235 -44.48 16.85 -8.52
C ILE A 235 -45.49 16.73 -7.37
N ASP A 236 -45.23 15.86 -6.41
CA ASP A 236 -46.10 15.64 -5.25
C ASP A 236 -46.28 16.93 -4.46
N TRP A 237 -45.20 17.69 -4.26
CA TRP A 237 -45.22 18.97 -3.59
C TRP A 237 -45.92 20.07 -4.42
N GLY A 238 -45.61 20.18 -5.72
CA GLY A 238 -46.11 21.26 -6.57
C GLY A 238 -47.55 21.08 -7.05
N ALA A 239 -47.99 19.84 -7.27
CA ALA A 239 -49.33 19.52 -7.76
C ALA A 239 -50.30 19.11 -6.64
N ASN A 240 -49.80 18.90 -5.42
CA ASN A 240 -50.56 18.35 -4.29
C ASN A 240 -51.29 17.03 -4.63
N VAL A 241 -50.69 16.25 -5.54
CA VAL A 241 -51.18 14.95 -5.99
C VAL A 241 -50.05 13.95 -5.80
N ALA A 242 -50.24 12.98 -4.92
CA ALA A 242 -49.29 11.90 -4.74
C ALA A 242 -49.21 11.05 -6.01
N ILE A 243 -48.16 11.21 -6.81
CA ILE A 243 -47.99 10.55 -8.10
C ILE A 243 -48.06 9.03 -7.99
N THR A 244 -47.67 8.48 -6.84
CA THR A 244 -47.78 7.05 -6.52
C THR A 244 -49.22 6.54 -6.47
N THR A 245 -50.18 7.39 -6.10
CA THR A 245 -51.62 7.05 -6.11
C THR A 245 -52.18 7.00 -7.53
N VAL A 246 -51.64 7.82 -8.43
CA VAL A 246 -52.09 7.96 -9.82
C VAL A 246 -51.44 6.89 -10.70
N VAL A 247 -50.11 6.81 -10.67
CA VAL A 247 -49.30 5.96 -11.55
C VAL A 247 -49.23 4.53 -11.01
N GLY A 248 -49.25 4.34 -9.70
CA GLY A 248 -48.95 3.10 -9.01
C GLY A 248 -47.60 3.19 -8.29
N SER A 249 -47.15 2.07 -7.70
CA SER A 249 -45.89 2.01 -6.95
C SER A 249 -44.65 1.99 -7.86
N TYR A 250 -44.49 3.02 -8.69
CA TYR A 250 -43.33 3.20 -9.56
C TYR A 250 -41.99 3.20 -8.80
N PRO A 251 -41.87 3.62 -7.51
CA PRO A 251 -40.60 3.50 -6.78
C PRO A 251 -40.20 2.03 -6.61
N THR A 252 -41.15 1.11 -6.46
CA THR A 252 -40.82 -0.32 -6.40
C THR A 252 -40.24 -0.79 -7.74
N LEU A 253 -40.82 -0.36 -8.86
CA LEU A 253 -40.32 -0.69 -10.19
C LEU A 253 -38.91 -0.14 -10.42
N THR A 254 -38.63 1.12 -10.04
CA THR A 254 -37.30 1.71 -10.23
C THR A 254 -36.22 0.99 -9.42
N TYR A 255 -36.51 0.61 -8.18
CA TYR A 255 -35.59 -0.17 -7.37
C TYR A 255 -35.34 -1.57 -7.96
N VAL A 256 -36.39 -2.25 -8.44
CA VAL A 256 -36.24 -3.56 -9.09
C VAL A 256 -35.45 -3.46 -10.40
N LEU A 257 -35.63 -2.39 -11.18
CA LEU A 257 -34.81 -2.12 -12.37
C LEU A 257 -33.33 -1.89 -12.00
N TYR A 258 -33.07 -1.13 -10.94
CA TYR A 258 -31.72 -0.90 -10.43
C TYR A 258 -31.05 -2.20 -9.98
N THR A 259 -31.72 -3.01 -9.13
CA THR A 259 -31.15 -4.28 -8.65
C THR A 259 -30.97 -5.29 -9.79
N SER A 260 -31.86 -5.28 -10.81
CA SER A 260 -31.71 -6.05 -12.05
C SER A 260 -30.47 -5.64 -12.82
N PHE A 261 -30.26 -4.34 -13.03
CA PHE A 261 -29.08 -3.80 -13.70
C PHE A 261 -27.79 -4.20 -12.96
N CYS A 262 -27.78 -4.07 -11.63
CA CYS A 262 -26.65 -4.49 -10.80
C CYS A 262 -26.36 -5.98 -10.90
N ALA A 263 -27.40 -6.83 -10.86
CA ALA A 263 -27.26 -8.29 -10.97
C ALA A 263 -26.69 -8.72 -12.33
N VAL A 264 -27.18 -8.13 -13.43
CA VAL A 264 -26.70 -8.41 -14.80
C VAL A 264 -25.27 -7.93 -14.98
N SER A 265 -24.97 -6.71 -14.56
CA SER A 265 -23.62 -6.14 -14.70
C SER A 265 -22.58 -6.97 -13.94
N LEU A 266 -22.95 -7.48 -12.76
CA LEU A 266 -22.12 -8.41 -12.02
C LEU A 266 -21.98 -9.76 -12.74
N ALA A 267 -23.07 -10.33 -13.26
CA ALA A 267 -23.04 -11.61 -13.96
C ALA A 267 -22.14 -11.58 -15.20
N ILE A 268 -22.20 -10.50 -15.99
CA ILE A 268 -21.33 -10.27 -17.16
C ILE A 268 -19.86 -10.25 -16.71
N ARG A 269 -19.56 -9.55 -15.62
CA ARG A 269 -18.19 -9.46 -15.11
C ARG A 269 -17.67 -10.82 -14.62
N LEU A 270 -18.46 -11.55 -13.84
CA LEU A 270 -18.06 -12.86 -13.33
C LEU A 270 -17.76 -13.84 -14.49
N ARG A 271 -18.55 -13.77 -15.58
CA ARG A 271 -18.30 -14.53 -16.81
C ARG A 271 -17.00 -14.15 -17.51
N ASN A 272 -16.72 -12.85 -17.66
CA ASN A 272 -15.50 -12.38 -18.32
C ASN A 272 -14.25 -12.75 -17.53
N SER A 273 -14.31 -12.76 -16.19
CA SER A 273 -13.19 -13.21 -15.36
C SER A 273 -12.86 -14.68 -15.58
N THR A 274 -13.86 -15.55 -15.82
CA THR A 274 -13.62 -16.94 -16.21
C THR A 274 -13.10 -17.09 -17.64
N ALA A 275 -13.58 -16.27 -18.57
CA ALA A 275 -13.11 -16.32 -19.97
C ALA A 275 -11.65 -15.81 -20.11
N ASP A 276 -11.28 -14.77 -19.36
CA ASP A 276 -9.91 -14.23 -19.33
C ASP A 276 -8.93 -15.23 -18.69
N SER A 277 -9.38 -16.12 -17.78
CA SER A 277 -8.54 -17.21 -17.28
C SER A 277 -8.30 -18.34 -18.30
N THR A 278 -9.04 -18.33 -19.41
CA THR A 278 -8.85 -19.24 -20.56
C THR A 278 -8.36 -18.52 -21.81
N GLY A 279 -8.05 -17.22 -21.71
CA GLY A 279 -7.47 -16.45 -22.80
C GLY A 279 -6.05 -16.94 -23.13
N PRO A 280 -5.51 -16.60 -24.33
CA PRO A 280 -4.12 -16.91 -24.62
C PRO A 280 -3.25 -16.36 -23.48
N PRO A 281 -2.29 -17.17 -22.99
CA PRO A 281 -1.45 -16.81 -21.84
C PRO A 281 -0.94 -15.38 -22.01
N SER A 282 -1.03 -14.57 -20.95
CA SER A 282 -0.50 -13.21 -21.01
C SER A 282 0.96 -13.30 -21.46
N ILE A 283 1.48 -12.25 -22.12
CA ILE A 283 2.87 -12.27 -22.61
C ILE A 283 3.85 -12.68 -21.48
N MET A 284 3.54 -12.31 -20.22
CA MET A 284 4.31 -12.68 -19.03
C MET A 284 4.30 -14.19 -18.72
N ASP A 285 3.22 -14.89 -19.06
CA ASP A 285 3.04 -16.33 -18.84
C ASP A 285 3.75 -17.18 -19.92
N THR A 286 4.08 -16.56 -21.06
CA THR A 286 4.83 -17.21 -22.17
C THR A 286 6.33 -17.02 -22.11
N VAL A 287 6.83 -16.26 -21.13
CA VAL A 287 8.26 -15.98 -21.01
C VAL A 287 8.98 -17.26 -20.55
N PRO A 288 10.03 -17.72 -21.26
CA PRO A 288 10.79 -18.89 -20.83
C PRO A 288 11.32 -18.74 -19.41
N TYR A 289 11.23 -19.81 -18.62
CA TYR A 289 11.68 -19.83 -17.22
C TYR A 289 13.10 -19.30 -17.05
N ASP A 290 14.01 -19.68 -17.95
CA ASP A 290 15.42 -19.27 -17.92
C ASP A 290 15.58 -17.75 -18.07
N PHE A 291 14.76 -17.12 -18.91
CA PHE A 291 14.76 -15.66 -19.03
C PHE A 291 14.30 -15.00 -17.73
N CYS A 292 13.20 -15.50 -17.14
CA CYS A 292 12.70 -14.98 -15.86
C CYS A 292 13.76 -15.11 -14.77
N HIS A 293 14.41 -16.27 -14.70
CA HIS A 293 15.49 -16.56 -13.74
C HIS A 293 16.70 -15.63 -13.97
N ASP A 294 17.12 -15.40 -15.22
CA ASP A 294 18.21 -14.50 -15.54
C ASP A 294 17.88 -13.04 -15.20
N VAL A 295 16.65 -12.60 -15.40
CA VAL A 295 16.19 -11.27 -14.98
C VAL A 295 16.29 -11.13 -13.46
N TRP A 296 15.84 -12.13 -12.70
CA TRP A 296 15.97 -12.11 -11.24
C TRP A 296 17.41 -12.08 -10.76
N SER A 297 18.32 -12.82 -11.41
CA SER A 297 19.74 -12.79 -11.09
C SER A 297 20.36 -11.38 -11.22
N ARG A 298 19.86 -10.58 -12.16
CA ARG A 298 20.30 -9.19 -12.35
C ARG A 298 19.64 -8.24 -11.35
N LEU A 299 18.37 -8.48 -11.03
CA LEU A 299 17.61 -7.70 -10.06
C LEU A 299 17.96 -8.02 -8.60
N ALA A 300 18.65 -9.13 -8.34
CA ALA A 300 19.00 -9.58 -6.99
C ALA A 300 19.78 -8.58 -6.16
N ARG A 301 20.41 -7.60 -6.82
CA ARG A 301 21.04 -6.44 -6.22
C ARG A 301 20.09 -5.56 -5.39
N TYR A 302 18.77 -5.78 -5.51
CA TYR A 302 17.70 -5.07 -4.80
C TYR A 302 16.90 -6.05 -3.93
N SER A 303 17.49 -6.54 -2.83
CA SER A 303 16.90 -7.59 -1.99
C SER A 303 15.47 -7.31 -1.51
N CYS A 304 15.10 -6.03 -1.30
CA CYS A 304 13.77 -5.63 -0.84
C CYS A 304 12.64 -5.86 -1.87
N VAL A 305 12.99 -6.10 -3.13
CA VAL A 305 12.02 -6.35 -4.19
C VAL A 305 11.46 -7.77 -4.10
N PHE A 306 12.24 -8.73 -3.60
CA PHE A 306 11.91 -10.14 -3.68
C PHE A 306 10.69 -10.53 -2.83
N ASP A 307 10.65 -10.09 -1.56
CA ASP A 307 9.57 -10.45 -0.63
C ASP A 307 8.20 -10.00 -1.14
N ARG A 308 8.13 -8.84 -1.81
CA ARG A 308 6.88 -8.35 -2.40
C ARG A 308 6.58 -8.99 -3.74
N ALA A 309 7.60 -9.20 -4.56
CA ALA A 309 7.42 -9.71 -5.92
C ALA A 309 6.74 -11.08 -5.94
N ASN A 310 7.07 -11.96 -4.97
CA ASN A 310 6.48 -13.30 -4.89
C ASN A 310 4.94 -13.29 -4.79
N GLU A 311 4.36 -12.31 -4.12
CA GLU A 311 2.91 -12.20 -3.91
C GLU A 311 2.13 -11.84 -5.19
N PHE A 312 2.77 -11.19 -6.16
CA PHE A 312 2.06 -10.57 -7.30
C PHE A 312 2.42 -11.14 -8.66
N LEU A 313 3.50 -11.90 -8.77
CA LEU A 313 3.95 -12.42 -10.06
C LEU A 313 3.19 -13.68 -10.47
N PRO A 314 2.85 -13.84 -11.76
CA PRO A 314 2.32 -15.08 -12.29
C PRO A 314 3.45 -16.12 -12.47
N GLU A 315 3.07 -17.36 -12.79
CA GLU A 315 4.03 -18.31 -13.35
C GLU A 315 4.44 -17.89 -14.77
N PRO A 316 5.67 -18.15 -15.23
CA PRO A 316 6.77 -18.85 -14.54
C PRO A 316 7.64 -17.93 -13.68
N TRP A 317 7.35 -16.63 -13.62
CA TRP A 317 8.14 -15.64 -12.88
C TRP A 317 8.22 -15.95 -11.40
N ARG A 318 7.12 -16.41 -10.80
CA ARG A 318 7.04 -16.82 -9.39
C ARG A 318 7.92 -18.03 -9.09
N SER A 319 7.83 -19.11 -9.87
CA SER A 319 8.74 -20.25 -9.69
C SER A 319 10.21 -19.86 -9.93
N ALA A 320 10.48 -18.94 -10.86
CA ALA A 320 11.84 -18.48 -11.14
C ALA A 320 12.43 -17.71 -9.96
N ILE A 321 11.68 -16.78 -9.35
CA ILE A 321 12.14 -16.04 -8.18
C ILE A 321 12.28 -16.97 -6.96
N MET A 322 11.33 -17.88 -6.70
CA MET A 322 11.41 -18.78 -5.54
C MET A 322 12.65 -19.66 -5.61
N ASN A 323 12.86 -20.34 -6.74
CA ASN A 323 14.07 -21.15 -6.97
C ASN A 323 15.35 -20.32 -6.86
N TYR A 324 15.34 -19.10 -7.42
CA TYR A 324 16.48 -18.20 -7.31
C TYR A 324 16.77 -17.84 -5.84
N THR A 325 15.75 -17.48 -5.06
CA THR A 325 15.88 -17.11 -3.64
C THR A 325 16.30 -18.27 -2.75
N GLU A 326 15.83 -19.49 -3.03
CA GLU A 326 16.24 -20.70 -2.30
C GLU A 326 17.73 -21.01 -2.47
N LYS A 327 18.26 -20.76 -3.67
CA LYS A 327 19.68 -20.96 -3.99
C LYS A 327 20.55 -19.79 -3.54
N LEU A 328 19.96 -18.63 -3.29
CA LEU A 328 20.68 -17.39 -2.98
C LEU A 328 21.41 -17.50 -1.65
N LEU A 329 22.71 -17.18 -1.67
CA LEU A 329 23.57 -17.20 -0.51
C LEU A 329 24.12 -15.81 -0.22
N TYR A 330 23.68 -15.26 0.91
CA TYR A 330 24.24 -14.03 1.45
C TYR A 330 25.43 -14.38 2.35
N ILE A 331 26.59 -13.82 2.01
CA ILE A 331 27.82 -14.01 2.78
C ILE A 331 28.33 -12.70 3.37
N SER A 332 29.03 -12.83 4.48
CA SER A 332 29.81 -11.78 5.13
C SER A 332 31.26 -12.22 5.17
N VAL A 333 32.16 -11.41 4.61
CA VAL A 333 33.59 -11.70 4.62
C VAL A 333 34.24 -10.89 5.73
N ARG A 334 35.03 -11.55 6.58
CA ARG A 334 35.88 -10.89 7.57
C ARG A 334 37.33 -11.15 7.23
N ILE A 335 38.15 -10.11 7.35
CA ILE A 335 39.60 -10.17 7.14
C ILE A 335 40.26 -9.56 8.37
N SER A 336 41.30 -10.22 8.87
CA SER A 336 42.12 -9.72 9.96
C SER A 336 43.60 -9.96 9.69
N LYS A 337 44.41 -9.10 10.30
CA LYS A 337 45.88 -9.21 10.34
C LYS A 337 46.31 -9.03 11.78
N ASP A 338 47.01 -10.01 12.31
CA ASP A 338 47.62 -10.01 13.63
C ASP A 338 49.06 -10.54 13.57
N ASP A 339 49.65 -10.81 14.72
CA ASP A 339 51.03 -11.32 14.83
C ASP A 339 51.20 -12.71 14.21
N ALA A 340 50.15 -13.54 14.21
CA ALA A 340 50.16 -14.86 13.58
C ALA A 340 50.02 -14.80 12.05
N GLY A 341 49.66 -13.63 11.50
CA GLY A 341 49.61 -13.38 10.08
C GLY A 341 48.22 -12.98 9.59
N TRP A 342 47.91 -13.35 8.35
CA TRP A 342 46.64 -13.02 7.72
C TRP A 342 45.62 -14.12 7.97
N SER A 343 44.38 -13.75 8.26
CA SER A 343 43.29 -14.71 8.33
C SER A 343 42.00 -14.13 7.77
N TYR A 344 41.08 -15.03 7.41
CA TYR A 344 39.77 -14.64 6.95
C TYR A 344 38.70 -15.58 7.50
N TYR A 345 37.46 -15.10 7.48
CA TYR A 345 36.28 -15.86 7.86
C TYR A 345 35.13 -15.51 6.94
N ILE A 346 34.42 -16.53 6.45
CA ILE A 346 33.28 -16.36 5.55
C ILE A 346 32.05 -16.95 6.24
N SER A 347 31.17 -16.06 6.67
CA SER A 347 29.92 -16.46 7.31
C SER A 347 28.78 -16.35 6.31
N PRO A 348 28.00 -17.40 6.07
CA PRO A 348 26.65 -17.21 5.57
C PRO A 348 25.84 -16.42 6.60
N GLU A 349 24.85 -15.66 6.14
CA GLU A 349 23.93 -14.95 7.03
C GLU A 349 22.97 -15.92 7.74
N ASP A 350 22.64 -17.00 7.05
CA ASP A 350 21.97 -18.16 7.62
C ASP A 350 22.97 -18.93 8.50
N ARG A 351 22.81 -18.78 9.83
CA ARG A 351 23.73 -19.34 10.81
C ARG A 351 23.75 -20.86 10.83
N GLU A 352 22.74 -21.51 10.27
CA GLU A 352 22.64 -22.97 10.24
C GLU A 352 23.66 -23.61 9.29
N LYS A 353 24.15 -22.86 8.29
CA LYS A 353 25.03 -23.39 7.25
C LYS A 353 26.52 -23.50 7.62
N GLY A 354 26.90 -23.09 8.84
CA GLY A 354 28.30 -23.10 9.28
C GLY A 354 29.22 -22.17 8.46
N PRO A 355 30.51 -22.07 8.80
CA PRO A 355 31.47 -21.29 8.00
C PRO A 355 31.73 -21.92 6.64
N LEU A 356 32.03 -21.08 5.64
CA LEU A 356 32.34 -21.54 4.28
C LEU A 356 33.83 -21.37 3.98
N SER A 357 34.40 -22.37 3.32
CA SER A 357 35.75 -22.27 2.76
C SER A 357 35.76 -21.41 1.50
N LEU A 358 36.93 -20.83 1.19
CA LEU A 358 37.10 -20.09 -0.06
C LEU A 358 36.95 -21.00 -1.30
N GLN A 359 37.35 -22.27 -1.20
CA GLN A 359 37.22 -23.25 -2.26
C GLN A 359 35.75 -23.52 -2.60
N GLU A 360 34.90 -23.67 -1.59
CA GLU A 360 33.45 -23.84 -1.79
C GLU A 360 32.88 -22.62 -2.51
N LEU A 361 33.18 -21.40 -2.05
CA LEU A 361 32.70 -20.19 -2.72
C LEU A 361 33.15 -20.09 -4.18
N LEU A 362 34.38 -20.52 -4.49
CA LEU A 362 34.90 -20.52 -5.85
C LEU A 362 34.23 -21.57 -6.74
N ALA A 363 33.73 -22.66 -6.15
CA ALA A 363 32.98 -23.70 -6.84
C ALA A 363 31.49 -23.35 -7.03
N MET A 364 30.94 -22.43 -6.22
CA MET A 364 29.54 -22.02 -6.32
C MET A 364 29.25 -21.21 -7.60
N ASP A 365 28.02 -21.36 -8.12
CA ASP A 365 27.55 -20.50 -9.20
C ASP A 365 27.40 -19.06 -8.69
N ARG A 366 28.21 -18.20 -9.31
CA ARG A 366 28.33 -16.77 -9.06
C ARG A 366 27.00 -16.03 -9.07
N ARG A 367 25.99 -16.51 -9.81
CA ARG A 367 24.68 -15.86 -9.88
C ARG A 367 23.93 -15.90 -8.54
N TYR A 368 24.25 -16.84 -7.67
CA TYR A 368 23.59 -17.01 -6.37
C TYR A 368 24.43 -16.50 -5.20
N LEU A 369 25.63 -15.97 -5.45
CA LEU A 369 26.50 -15.48 -4.39
C LEU A 369 26.39 -13.97 -4.24
N ILE A 370 26.10 -13.52 -3.01
CA ILE A 370 25.99 -12.10 -2.68
C ILE A 370 26.83 -11.77 -1.45
N CYS A 371 27.82 -10.92 -1.62
CA CYS A 371 28.63 -10.40 -0.51
C CYS A 371 27.93 -9.20 0.10
N ARG A 372 27.31 -9.40 1.26
CA ARG A 372 26.53 -8.37 1.94
C ARG A 372 27.39 -7.36 2.68
N ARG A 373 28.58 -7.77 3.13
CA ARG A 373 29.51 -6.92 3.89
C ARG A 373 30.91 -7.51 3.91
N ILE A 374 31.90 -6.62 3.91
CA ILE A 374 33.31 -6.93 4.14
C ILE A 374 33.70 -6.22 5.44
N HIS A 375 34.17 -6.96 6.44
CA HIS A 375 34.60 -6.43 7.72
C HIS A 375 36.09 -6.63 7.92
N ILE A 376 36.77 -5.60 8.42
CA ILE A 376 38.20 -5.62 8.70
C ILE A 376 38.39 -5.47 10.22
N GLY A 377 39.16 -6.37 10.83
CA GLY A 377 39.74 -6.12 12.16
C GLY A 377 38.95 -6.52 13.41
N ALA A 378 37.73 -7.05 13.30
CA ALA A 378 37.03 -7.55 14.48
C ALA A 378 37.71 -8.85 14.99
N PRO A 379 38.03 -8.99 16.29
CA PRO A 379 38.48 -10.24 16.87
C PRO A 379 37.44 -11.32 16.56
N ILE A 380 37.88 -12.41 15.93
CA ILE A 380 36.99 -13.53 15.59
C ILE A 380 36.43 -14.15 16.88
N GLU A 381 37.15 -14.01 17.99
CA GLU A 381 36.88 -14.55 19.33
C GLU A 381 35.52 -14.17 19.93
N TYR A 382 34.94 -13.02 19.56
CA TYR A 382 33.59 -12.63 20.03
C TYR A 382 32.47 -13.52 19.51
N PHE A 383 32.79 -14.34 18.52
CA PHE A 383 31.88 -15.31 17.98
C PHE A 383 32.56 -16.65 18.17
N ASN A 384 31.98 -17.55 18.96
CA ASN A 384 32.48 -18.91 19.24
C ASN A 384 32.61 -19.75 17.95
N PHE A 385 33.49 -19.36 17.05
CA PHE A 385 33.77 -20.01 15.78
C PHE A 385 35.18 -20.55 15.91
N GLU A 386 35.26 -21.87 16.06
CA GLU A 386 36.49 -22.59 16.35
C GLU A 386 37.50 -22.60 15.18
N GLU A 387 37.10 -22.18 13.97
CA GLU A 387 37.95 -22.27 12.78
C GLU A 387 38.30 -20.90 12.18
N LYS A 388 39.34 -20.28 12.72
CA LYS A 388 40.07 -19.18 12.07
C LYS A 388 40.99 -19.77 10.98
N LEU A 389 40.72 -19.45 9.72
CA LEU A 389 41.56 -19.91 8.60
C LEU A 389 42.73 -18.95 8.38
N THR A 390 43.93 -19.36 8.81
CA THR A 390 45.18 -18.65 8.51
C THR A 390 45.52 -18.81 7.02
N CYS A 391 46.07 -17.76 6.41
CA CYS A 391 46.37 -17.75 4.98
C CYS A 391 47.48 -16.76 4.65
N SER A 392 47.94 -16.77 3.39
CA SER A 392 48.88 -15.76 2.90
C SER A 392 48.16 -14.48 2.44
N LYS A 393 48.89 -13.36 2.46
CA LYS A 393 48.41 -12.07 1.96
C LYS A 393 47.94 -12.15 0.50
N GLU A 394 48.61 -12.97 -0.31
CA GLU A 394 48.29 -13.19 -1.72
C GLU A 394 46.94 -13.87 -1.89
N VAL A 395 46.56 -14.79 -1.00
CA VAL A 395 45.23 -15.44 -1.05
C VAL A 395 44.14 -14.38 -0.85
N ILE A 396 44.32 -13.49 0.12
CA ILE A 396 43.37 -12.40 0.37
C ILE A 396 43.32 -11.44 -0.82
N ALA A 397 44.48 -10.95 -1.25
CA ALA A 397 44.59 -9.91 -2.27
C ALA A 397 44.16 -10.38 -3.67
N LYS A 398 44.55 -11.60 -4.07
CA LYS A 398 44.35 -12.11 -5.43
C LYS A 398 43.09 -12.95 -5.60
N LYS A 399 42.55 -13.53 -4.52
CA LYS A 399 41.37 -14.42 -4.60
C LYS A 399 40.18 -13.86 -3.84
N LEU A 400 40.31 -13.66 -2.53
CA LEU A 400 39.16 -13.34 -1.66
C LEU A 400 38.58 -11.95 -1.94
N ILE A 401 39.41 -10.90 -1.98
CA ILE A 401 38.96 -9.52 -2.20
C ILE A 401 38.28 -9.35 -3.58
N PRO A 402 38.88 -9.79 -4.70
CA PRO A 402 38.23 -9.70 -6.01
C PRO A 402 36.90 -10.46 -6.06
N LEU A 403 36.81 -11.63 -5.43
CA LEU A 403 35.58 -12.39 -5.32
C LEU A 403 34.53 -11.60 -4.53
N ALA A 404 34.84 -11.16 -3.31
CA ALA A 404 33.92 -10.43 -2.45
C ALA A 404 33.38 -9.17 -3.14
N ILE A 405 34.27 -8.35 -3.72
CA ILE A 405 33.92 -7.11 -4.45
C ILE A 405 33.03 -7.38 -5.66
N ARG A 406 33.31 -8.43 -6.44
CA ARG A 406 32.46 -8.77 -7.60
C ARG A 406 31.01 -9.06 -7.20
N HIS A 407 30.82 -9.53 -5.98
CA HIS A 407 29.53 -9.93 -5.41
C HIS A 407 28.93 -8.89 -4.45
N THR A 408 29.51 -7.70 -4.31
CA THR A 408 28.90 -6.63 -3.49
C THR A 408 27.64 -6.07 -4.16
N GLN A 409 26.66 -5.74 -3.34
CA GLN A 409 25.47 -4.98 -3.73
C GLN A 409 25.69 -3.50 -3.47
N PRO A 410 24.87 -2.60 -4.06
CA PRO A 410 24.90 -1.16 -3.75
C PRO A 410 24.81 -0.82 -2.25
N GLN A 411 24.28 -1.74 -1.43
CA GLN A 411 24.13 -1.56 0.00
C GLN A 411 25.28 -2.17 0.83
N SER A 412 26.17 -2.95 0.22
CA SER A 412 27.20 -3.72 0.92
C SER A 412 28.37 -2.84 1.39
N PRO A 413 28.63 -2.71 2.69
CA PRO A 413 29.73 -1.92 3.19
C PRO A 413 31.04 -2.69 3.29
N LEU A 414 32.14 -2.01 2.96
CA LEU A 414 33.45 -2.28 3.55
C LEU A 414 33.52 -1.54 4.88
N SER A 415 33.72 -2.26 5.98
CA SER A 415 33.74 -1.68 7.32
C SER A 415 35.00 -2.05 8.08
N PHE A 416 35.66 -1.07 8.68
CA PHE A 416 36.79 -1.28 9.58
C PHE A 416 36.32 -1.20 11.04
N ALA A 417 36.76 -2.16 11.86
CA ALA A 417 36.52 -2.16 13.29
C ALA A 417 37.30 -1.03 13.98
N LEU A 418 36.86 -0.59 15.16
CA LEU A 418 37.50 0.50 15.90
C LEU A 418 38.77 0.05 16.64
N ASP A 419 38.82 -1.23 17.00
CA ASP A 419 39.80 -1.88 17.86
C ASP A 419 40.95 -2.54 17.08
N ILE A 420 40.98 -2.41 15.76
CA ILE A 420 42.10 -2.94 14.95
C ILE A 420 43.39 -2.14 15.23
N PRO A 421 44.54 -2.82 15.44
CA PRO A 421 45.82 -2.13 15.55
C PRO A 421 46.13 -1.26 14.32
N THR A 422 46.62 -0.05 14.54
CA THR A 422 46.87 0.96 13.49
C THR A 422 47.73 0.43 12.34
N GLU A 423 48.74 -0.39 12.64
CA GLU A 423 49.64 -1.00 11.64
C GLU A 423 48.89 -2.01 10.76
N ALA A 424 48.08 -2.87 11.38
CA ALA A 424 47.24 -3.85 10.68
C ALA A 424 46.18 -3.14 9.81
N ALA A 425 45.60 -2.04 10.32
CA ALA A 425 44.68 -1.21 9.56
C ALA A 425 45.35 -0.60 8.33
N ALA A 426 46.56 -0.04 8.47
CA ALA A 426 47.32 0.54 7.37
C ALA A 426 47.62 -0.49 6.26
N GLU A 427 48.00 -1.72 6.63
CA GLU A 427 48.18 -2.80 5.67
C GLU A 427 46.88 -3.17 4.93
N CYS A 428 45.76 -3.23 5.64
CA CYS A 428 44.45 -3.52 5.04
C CYS A 428 43.99 -2.38 4.12
N LEU A 429 44.19 -1.12 4.51
CA LEU A 429 43.88 0.05 3.67
C LEU A 429 44.63 -0.02 2.34
N LYS A 430 45.91 -0.41 2.37
CA LYS A 430 46.73 -0.61 1.16
C LYS A 430 46.18 -1.73 0.26
N LEU A 431 45.66 -2.82 0.84
CA LEU A 431 45.04 -3.90 0.05
C LEU A 431 43.79 -3.44 -0.69
N PHE A 432 42.96 -2.60 -0.07
CA PHE A 432 41.73 -2.09 -0.67
C PHE A 432 41.91 -0.79 -1.45
N GLN A 433 43.10 -0.17 -1.45
CA GLN A 433 43.34 1.12 -2.09
C GLN A 433 42.91 1.14 -3.57
N ASN A 434 43.21 0.07 -4.31
CA ASN A 434 42.87 -0.07 -5.73
C ASN A 434 41.54 -0.81 -5.97
N ALA A 435 40.81 -1.16 -4.92
CA ALA A 435 39.53 -1.82 -5.03
C ALA A 435 38.49 -0.86 -5.63
N LYS A 436 37.87 -1.26 -6.73
CA LYS A 436 36.74 -0.56 -7.36
C LYS A 436 35.47 -1.36 -7.12
N GLY A 437 34.30 -0.72 -7.08
CA GLY A 437 33.04 -1.45 -6.88
C GLY A 437 32.65 -1.61 -5.40
N LEU A 438 33.28 -0.85 -4.50
CA LEU A 438 32.86 -0.73 -3.11
C LEU A 438 31.87 0.42 -3.02
N PRO A 439 30.55 0.16 -2.89
CA PRO A 439 29.58 1.24 -2.91
C PRO A 439 29.48 1.96 -1.58
N ARG A 440 29.93 1.34 -0.49
CA ARG A 440 29.88 1.94 0.83
C ARG A 440 31.16 1.66 1.60
N ILE A 441 31.68 2.69 2.26
CA ILE A 441 32.87 2.61 3.10
C ILE A 441 32.48 3.09 4.49
N ARG A 442 32.78 2.27 5.51
CA ARG A 442 32.69 2.62 6.93
C ARG A 442 34.08 2.60 7.52
N LEU A 443 34.54 3.76 7.97
CA LEU A 443 35.95 3.97 8.21
C LEU A 443 36.16 4.78 9.50
N PRO A 444 36.85 4.21 10.50
CA PRO A 444 37.46 4.98 11.57
C PRO A 444 38.82 5.52 11.17
N TYR A 445 39.33 6.45 11.99
CA TYR A 445 40.56 7.17 11.70
C TYR A 445 41.78 6.46 12.29
N PHE A 446 42.69 6.05 11.42
CA PHE A 446 43.96 5.42 11.74
C PHE A 446 45.16 6.29 11.34
N GLY A 447 44.98 7.62 11.28
CA GLY A 447 46.00 8.56 10.80
C GLY A 447 45.98 8.77 9.29
N GLU A 448 47.07 9.33 8.76
CA GLU A 448 47.20 9.80 7.36
C GLU A 448 46.87 8.74 6.31
N LYS A 449 47.16 7.46 6.58
CA LYS A 449 46.83 6.36 5.65
C LYS A 449 45.34 6.21 5.40
N THR A 450 44.51 6.60 6.36
CA THR A 450 43.05 6.64 6.22
C THR A 450 42.64 7.71 5.21
N GLU A 451 43.27 8.87 5.28
CA GLU A 451 43.01 10.01 4.39
C GLU A 451 43.47 9.71 2.96
N GLU A 452 44.66 9.13 2.80
CA GLU A 452 45.18 8.66 1.51
C GLU A 452 44.23 7.64 0.86
N PHE A 453 43.79 6.64 1.63
CA PHE A 453 42.83 5.64 1.17
C PHE A 453 41.50 6.27 0.74
N LEU A 454 40.95 7.17 1.57
CA LEU A 454 39.67 7.81 1.29
C LEU A 454 39.75 8.71 0.05
N ALA A 455 40.82 9.51 -0.08
CA ALA A 455 41.07 10.34 -1.25
C ALA A 455 41.12 9.51 -2.54
N GLU A 456 41.84 8.39 -2.49
CA GLU A 456 41.97 7.49 -3.64
C GLU A 456 40.61 6.85 -4.02
N GLN A 457 39.84 6.42 -3.02
CA GLN A 457 38.49 5.87 -3.24
C GLN A 457 37.53 6.91 -3.82
N VAL A 458 37.51 8.14 -3.29
CA VAL A 458 36.68 9.23 -3.82
C VAL A 458 37.06 9.56 -5.27
N LYS A 459 38.35 9.55 -5.58
CA LYS A 459 38.86 9.85 -6.93
C LYS A 459 38.56 8.74 -7.94
N ASN A 460 38.78 7.48 -7.57
CA ASN A 460 38.86 6.38 -8.53
C ASN A 460 37.71 5.36 -8.46
N ASN A 461 36.92 5.34 -7.38
CA ASN A 461 35.82 4.39 -7.21
C ASN A 461 34.47 5.01 -7.59
N ARG A 462 34.09 4.89 -8.87
CA ARG A 462 32.80 5.37 -9.39
C ARG A 462 31.57 4.73 -8.74
N ALA A 463 31.73 3.55 -8.14
CA ALA A 463 30.64 2.86 -7.47
C ALA A 463 30.35 3.42 -6.07
N LEU A 464 31.27 4.21 -5.49
CA LEU A 464 31.14 4.75 -4.13
C LEU A 464 29.92 5.66 -4.04
N GLN A 465 28.95 5.23 -3.24
CA GLN A 465 27.68 5.90 -2.99
C GLN A 465 27.56 6.37 -1.54
N ASP A 466 28.19 5.70 -0.58
CA ASP A 466 28.07 6.02 0.85
C ASP A 466 29.43 6.07 1.54
N ILE A 467 29.68 7.14 2.29
CA ILE A 467 30.82 7.23 3.19
C ILE A 467 30.28 7.40 4.61
N TYR A 468 30.71 6.50 5.49
CA TYR A 468 30.41 6.50 6.91
C TYR A 468 31.67 6.66 7.73
N LEU A 469 31.92 7.86 8.23
CA LEU A 469 33.07 8.14 9.10
C LEU A 469 32.63 8.00 10.56
N HIS A 470 33.25 7.09 11.31
CA HIS A 470 32.93 6.82 12.72
C HIS A 470 34.17 6.76 13.59
N GLY A 471 34.00 6.76 14.92
CA GLY A 471 35.13 6.85 15.86
C GLY A 471 35.75 8.25 15.89
N MET A 472 36.90 8.37 16.55
CA MET A 472 37.59 9.64 16.75
C MET A 472 38.42 10.03 15.52
N TRP A 473 37.75 10.49 14.46
CA TRP A 473 38.39 11.27 13.41
C TRP A 473 39.02 12.52 14.02
N PRO A 474 40.22 12.91 13.58
CA PRO A 474 41.32 13.35 14.44
C PRO A 474 40.85 14.29 15.56
N ASN A 475 40.67 13.70 16.74
CA ASN A 475 40.95 14.21 18.09
C ASN A 475 40.63 15.68 18.42
N ASN A 476 39.40 15.89 18.92
CA ASN A 476 39.24 16.65 20.15
C ASN A 476 38.23 15.91 21.06
N PRO A 477 38.56 15.56 22.32
CA PRO A 477 37.58 15.06 23.28
C PRO A 477 36.42 16.07 23.54
N LEU A 478 36.56 17.31 23.07
CA LEU A 478 35.52 18.35 23.07
C LEU A 478 34.68 18.38 21.77
N GLY A 479 34.84 17.43 20.84
CA GLY A 479 34.00 17.35 19.63
C GLY A 479 34.28 18.40 18.55
N VAL A 480 35.30 19.25 18.73
CA VAL A 480 35.70 20.24 17.73
C VAL A 480 36.75 19.63 16.81
N TRP A 481 36.39 19.42 15.55
CA TRP A 481 37.30 18.95 14.51
C TRP A 481 38.49 19.93 14.41
N PRO A 482 39.76 19.52 14.65
CA PRO A 482 40.92 20.33 14.31
C PRO A 482 40.94 20.44 12.78
N ASP A 483 40.81 21.65 12.26
CA ASP A 483 40.64 22.06 10.86
C ASP A 483 41.42 21.23 9.82
N ASN A 484 41.03 19.96 9.64
CA ASN A 484 41.72 19.02 8.77
C ASN A 484 41.15 19.26 7.38
N GLN A 485 41.65 20.34 6.80
CA GLN A 485 41.24 20.84 5.50
C GLN A 485 41.31 19.74 4.44
N ARG A 486 42.29 18.84 4.54
CA ARG A 486 42.43 17.70 3.63
C ARG A 486 41.22 16.77 3.67
N VAL A 487 40.74 16.37 4.85
CA VAL A 487 39.53 15.52 4.93
C VAL A 487 38.30 16.28 4.44
N LYS A 488 38.17 17.56 4.77
CA LYS A 488 37.07 18.40 4.25
C LYS A 488 37.09 18.44 2.72
N ASP A 489 38.25 18.65 2.11
CA ASP A 489 38.42 18.68 0.65
C ASP A 489 38.05 17.35 0.00
N ILE A 490 38.44 16.22 0.60
CA ILE A 490 38.06 14.88 0.13
C ILE A 490 36.54 14.70 0.17
N LEU A 491 35.89 15.11 1.26
CA LEU A 491 34.43 14.99 1.41
C LEU A 491 33.67 15.95 0.48
N LEU A 492 34.16 17.17 0.28
CA LEU A 492 33.63 18.12 -0.68
C LEU A 492 33.75 17.59 -2.12
N GLN A 493 34.87 16.95 -2.46
CA GLN A 493 35.06 16.27 -3.74
C GLN A 493 34.05 15.13 -3.93
N PHE A 494 33.82 14.33 -2.88
CA PHE A 494 32.82 13.25 -2.91
C PHE A 494 31.41 13.78 -3.14
N LEU A 495 31.01 14.82 -2.39
CA LEU A 495 29.69 15.45 -2.51
C LEU A 495 29.49 16.14 -3.86
N SER A 496 30.55 16.70 -4.44
CA SER A 496 30.52 17.35 -5.75
C SER A 496 30.51 16.36 -6.92
N SER A 497 30.81 15.08 -6.68
CA SER A 497 30.81 14.06 -7.73
C SER A 497 29.39 13.70 -8.18
N SER A 498 29.19 13.47 -9.48
CA SER A 498 27.89 13.06 -10.03
C SER A 498 27.47 11.68 -9.51
N GLY A 499 26.19 11.50 -9.20
CA GLY A 499 25.62 10.20 -8.82
C GLY A 499 24.69 10.27 -7.63
N ASP A 500 24.09 9.13 -7.25
CA ASP A 500 23.37 9.01 -5.97
C ASP A 500 24.41 8.87 -4.87
N LYS A 501 24.54 9.90 -4.03
CA LYS A 501 25.54 9.98 -2.98
C LYS A 501 24.83 10.15 -1.64
N ARG A 502 25.35 9.48 -0.63
CA ARG A 502 24.94 9.58 0.77
C ARG A 502 26.21 9.79 1.58
N LEU A 503 26.17 10.74 2.51
CA LEU A 503 27.30 11.02 3.38
C LEU A 503 26.79 11.00 4.82
N THR A 504 27.14 9.97 5.57
CA THR A 504 26.75 9.85 6.96
C THR A 504 28.00 10.02 7.81
N VAL A 505 28.18 11.16 8.47
CA VAL A 505 29.43 11.47 9.16
C VAL A 505 29.10 11.63 10.63
N LEU A 506 29.54 10.74 11.53
CA LEU A 506 29.33 10.93 12.99
C LEU A 506 30.20 12.06 13.59
N VAL A 507 30.58 13.02 12.76
CA VAL A 507 31.55 14.06 13.07
C VAL A 507 30.92 15.41 12.74
N THR A 508 31.50 16.47 13.28
CA THR A 508 30.99 17.83 13.15
C THR A 508 31.00 18.28 11.69
N ILE A 509 29.84 18.57 11.12
CA ILE A 509 29.72 19.11 9.76
C ILE A 509 29.72 20.63 9.88
N ASP A 510 30.53 21.32 9.08
CA ASP A 510 30.47 22.77 8.98
C ASP A 510 29.46 23.23 7.92
N ILE A 511 29.05 24.49 7.98
CA ILE A 511 28.03 25.03 7.07
C ILE A 511 28.49 25.00 5.61
N LYS A 512 29.81 25.03 5.33
CA LYS A 512 30.35 24.96 3.97
C LYS A 512 30.14 23.58 3.36
N MET A 513 30.42 22.52 4.13
CA MET A 513 30.16 21.15 3.72
C MET A 513 28.66 20.90 3.51
N PHE A 514 27.83 21.39 4.43
CA PHE A 514 26.38 21.26 4.30
C PHE A 514 25.86 22.00 3.06
N LYS A 515 26.33 23.23 2.81
CA LYS A 515 25.99 24.00 1.62
C LYS A 515 26.45 23.30 0.33
N ALA A 516 27.66 22.77 0.27
CA ALA A 516 28.13 22.03 -0.90
C ALA A 516 27.27 20.79 -1.19
N ALA A 517 26.83 20.11 -0.12
CA ALA A 517 25.93 18.99 -0.22
C ALA A 517 24.53 19.44 -0.70
N PHE A 518 24.00 20.53 -0.15
CA PHE A 518 22.76 21.18 -0.56
C PHE A 518 22.78 21.57 -2.05
N ASP A 519 23.83 22.24 -2.50
CA ASP A 519 24.01 22.67 -3.89
C ASP A 519 24.18 21.46 -4.84
N SER A 520 24.84 20.40 -4.39
CA SER A 520 24.92 19.15 -5.15
C SER A 520 23.56 18.48 -5.27
N TRP A 521 22.77 18.44 -4.19
CA TRP A 521 21.41 17.92 -4.18
C TRP A 521 20.51 18.69 -5.16
N LEU A 522 20.55 20.02 -5.12
CA LEU A 522 19.79 20.88 -6.05
C LEU A 522 20.14 20.63 -7.52
N ARG A 523 21.42 20.39 -7.84
CA ARG A 523 21.86 20.16 -9.22
C ARG A 523 21.53 18.77 -9.75
N ASN A 524 21.66 17.75 -8.90
CA ASN A 524 21.58 16.37 -9.32
C ASN A 524 20.21 15.72 -9.05
N PHE A 525 19.34 16.38 -8.27
CA PHE A 525 17.98 15.94 -7.92
C PHE A 525 17.88 14.48 -7.44
N LYS A 526 18.85 14.06 -6.62
CA LYS A 526 19.01 12.69 -6.13
C LYS A 526 18.84 12.62 -4.61
N LYS A 527 18.71 11.44 -4.04
CA LYS A 527 18.58 11.32 -2.57
C LYS A 527 19.93 11.56 -1.91
N LEU A 528 20.02 12.59 -1.08
CA LEU A 528 21.20 12.90 -0.28
C LEU A 528 20.77 12.97 1.19
N GLY A 529 21.45 12.22 2.05
CA GLY A 529 21.21 12.26 3.49
C GLY A 529 22.49 12.67 4.18
N ILE A 530 22.39 13.66 5.07
CA ILE A 530 23.52 14.17 5.86
C ILE A 530 23.15 14.04 7.32
N LYS A 531 23.98 13.32 8.07
CA LYS A 531 23.88 13.19 9.52
C LYS A 531 25.24 13.51 10.10
N GLY A 532 25.29 14.31 11.16
CA GLY A 532 26.51 14.60 11.91
C GLY A 532 26.28 15.51 13.11
N LEU A 533 27.33 15.69 13.90
CA LEU A 533 27.35 16.65 15.00
C LEU A 533 27.38 18.08 14.43
N GLN A 534 26.80 19.06 15.11
CA GLN A 534 26.66 20.42 14.57
C GLN A 534 27.84 21.31 14.96
N GLY A 535 28.41 22.00 13.96
CA GLY A 535 29.27 23.16 14.14
C GLY A 535 28.60 24.48 13.74
N PHE A 536 27.29 24.47 13.52
CA PHE A 536 26.46 25.58 13.04
C PHE A 536 25.06 25.50 13.68
N THR A 537 24.31 26.61 13.69
CA THR A 537 23.00 26.68 14.35
C THR A 537 21.85 26.24 13.43
N ASP A 538 20.64 26.07 13.96
CA ASP A 538 19.47 25.78 13.14
C ASP A 538 19.15 26.94 12.20
N GLU A 539 19.39 28.18 12.63
CA GLU A 539 19.22 29.38 11.80
C GLU A 539 20.15 29.36 10.57
N ASP A 540 21.37 28.86 10.70
CA ASP A 540 22.28 28.69 9.56
C ASP A 540 21.71 27.72 8.52
N VAL A 541 21.03 26.66 8.97
CA VAL A 541 20.35 25.69 8.09
C VAL A 541 19.09 26.28 7.46
N LEU A 542 18.29 26.98 8.26
CA LEU A 542 17.01 27.55 7.84
C LEU A 542 17.17 28.79 6.96
N SER A 543 18.33 29.45 6.99
CA SER A 543 18.66 30.61 6.14
C SER A 543 19.18 30.21 4.76
N LEU A 544 19.44 28.93 4.49
CA LEU A 544 19.85 28.50 3.15
C LEU A 544 18.76 28.81 2.12
N PRO A 545 19.09 29.53 1.03
CA PRO A 545 18.13 29.79 -0.04
C PRO A 545 17.83 28.51 -0.80
N PHE A 546 16.57 28.32 -1.17
CA PHE A 546 16.15 27.21 -2.03
C PHE A 546 15.15 27.70 -3.08
N PRO A 547 15.09 27.08 -4.27
CA PRO A 547 14.16 27.49 -5.33
C PRO A 547 12.70 27.29 -4.94
N ASP A 548 11.79 28.04 -5.58
CA ASP A 548 10.34 28.00 -5.30
C ASP A 548 9.70 26.61 -5.47
N ASN A 549 10.32 25.74 -6.27
CA ASN A 549 9.86 24.37 -6.50
C ASN A 549 10.38 23.35 -5.46
N VAL A 550 11.06 23.82 -4.42
CA VAL A 550 11.50 23.02 -3.28
C VAL A 550 10.65 23.38 -2.07
N THR A 551 10.08 22.36 -1.45
CA THR A 551 9.35 22.49 -0.18
C THR A 551 10.28 22.13 0.97
N ARG A 552 10.25 22.92 2.05
CA ARG A 552 10.94 22.61 3.30
C ARG A 552 9.92 22.19 4.36
N LYS A 553 10.19 21.09 5.06
CA LYS A 553 9.39 20.61 6.19
C LYS A 553 10.30 20.40 7.39
N GLU A 554 9.86 20.93 8.52
CA GLU A 554 10.56 20.83 9.80
C GLU A 554 9.78 19.85 10.69
N GLN A 555 10.49 18.96 11.37
CA GLN A 555 9.90 17.96 12.26
C GLN A 555 10.78 17.80 13.50
N VAL A 556 10.16 17.76 14.67
CA VAL A 556 10.80 17.31 15.91
C VAL A 556 10.27 15.91 16.18
N ARG A 557 11.15 14.93 16.31
CA ARG A 557 10.80 13.57 16.71
C ARG A 557 11.30 13.35 18.13
N GLU A 558 10.37 13.19 19.06
CA GLU A 558 10.66 12.81 20.45
C GLU A 558 10.83 11.30 20.56
N PHE A 559 11.78 10.86 21.37
CA PHE A 559 12.00 9.48 21.78
C PHE A 559 11.79 9.35 23.29
N ASP A 560 11.49 8.14 23.77
CA ASP A 560 11.09 7.84 25.16
C ASP A 560 12.12 8.21 26.25
N ASN A 561 13.32 8.67 25.88
CA ASN A 561 14.44 8.99 26.77
C ASN A 561 14.78 10.50 26.84
N ASP A 562 13.81 11.38 26.62
CA ASP A 562 14.01 12.84 26.47
C ASP A 562 14.97 13.22 25.32
N GLU A 563 15.25 12.29 24.41
CA GLU A 563 16.00 12.57 23.19
C GLU A 563 15.02 13.10 22.14
N TYR A 564 15.33 14.25 21.54
CA TYR A 564 14.63 14.75 20.37
C TYR A 564 15.55 14.79 19.16
N GLN A 565 14.99 14.50 18.00
CA GLN A 565 15.65 14.61 16.72
C GLN A 565 14.97 15.70 15.91
N TYR A 566 15.68 16.80 15.69
CA TYR A 566 15.23 17.86 14.79
C TYR A 566 15.60 17.48 13.36
N ILE A 567 14.61 17.39 12.50
CA ILE A 567 14.72 16.95 11.11
C ILE A 567 14.23 18.08 10.22
N VAL A 568 15.10 18.56 9.35
CA VAL A 568 14.71 19.45 8.25
C VAL A 568 14.79 18.65 6.95
N THR A 569 13.66 18.58 6.25
CA THR A 569 13.54 17.86 4.98
C THR A 569 13.22 18.84 3.88
N TRP A 570 14.08 18.92 2.87
CA TRP A 570 13.78 19.60 1.62
C TRP A 570 13.32 18.56 0.60
N THR A 571 12.19 18.80 -0.05
CA THR A 571 11.62 17.91 -1.08
C THR A 571 11.32 18.72 -2.33
N ASN A 572 11.83 18.27 -3.47
CA ASN A 572 11.56 18.90 -4.76
C ASN A 572 10.34 18.25 -5.46
N GLU A 573 9.97 18.78 -6.62
CA GLU A 573 8.83 18.28 -7.43
C GLU A 573 8.96 16.83 -7.91
N ASN A 574 10.18 16.32 -8.09
CA ASN A 574 10.40 14.93 -8.52
C ASN A 574 10.38 13.92 -7.36
N GLY A 575 10.21 14.39 -6.12
CA GLY A 575 10.16 13.56 -4.92
C GLY A 575 11.53 13.16 -4.35
N SER A 576 12.63 13.66 -4.92
CA SER A 576 13.93 13.59 -4.25
C SER A 576 13.92 14.47 -3.00
N PHE A 577 14.67 14.06 -1.99
CA PHE A 577 14.74 14.80 -0.75
C PHE A 577 16.16 14.86 -0.20
N LEU A 578 16.42 15.95 0.50
CA LEU A 578 17.57 16.14 1.37
C LEU A 578 17.07 16.17 2.80
N GLU A 579 17.66 15.32 3.64
CA GLU A 579 17.40 15.32 5.08
C GLU A 579 18.63 15.82 5.83
N PHE A 580 18.41 16.90 6.59
CA PHE A 580 19.27 17.32 7.68
C PHE A 580 18.69 16.76 8.98
N VAL A 581 19.52 16.04 9.73
CA VAL A 581 19.09 15.39 10.98
C VAL A 581 20.03 15.81 12.10
N ARG A 582 19.49 16.56 13.06
CA ARG A 582 20.16 16.90 14.31
C ARG A 582 19.62 16.01 15.42
N ASN A 583 20.49 15.21 16.01
CA ASN A 583 20.17 14.51 17.25
C ASN A 583 20.46 15.43 18.42
N SER A 584 19.52 15.62 19.34
CA SER A 584 19.83 16.16 20.67
C SER A 584 20.53 15.05 21.45
N ILE A 585 21.81 14.85 21.18
CA ILE A 585 22.59 13.96 22.03
C ILE A 585 22.72 14.68 23.36
N ARG A 586 22.06 14.14 24.40
CA ARG A 586 22.45 14.43 25.77
C ARG A 586 23.91 13.97 25.88
N THR A 587 24.83 14.91 26.03
CA THR A 587 26.29 14.70 26.06
C THR A 587 26.74 13.59 27.02
N ASP A 588 25.87 13.17 27.94
CA ASP A 588 26.13 12.15 28.95
C ASP A 588 26.27 10.71 28.40
N PHE A 589 25.60 10.35 27.29
CA PHE A 589 25.65 8.97 26.76
C PHE A 589 26.90 8.66 25.90
N ALA A 590 27.54 9.68 25.33
CA ALA A 590 28.82 9.51 24.65
C ALA A 590 29.95 9.19 25.64
N LEU A 591 29.83 9.62 26.90
CA LEU A 591 30.81 9.35 27.96
C LEU A 591 30.64 7.95 28.59
N MET A 592 29.42 7.36 28.58
CA MET A 592 29.19 6.02 29.18
C MET A 592 29.61 4.84 28.29
N ASN A 593 29.82 5.02 26.99
CA ASN A 593 30.44 3.99 26.12
C ASN A 593 31.97 4.19 25.99
N LEU A 594 32.55 5.08 26.80
CA LEU A 594 33.99 5.36 26.89
C LEU A 594 34.61 4.91 28.24
N ALA A 595 33.83 4.22 29.08
CA ALA A 595 34.26 3.46 30.25
C ALA A 595 33.93 1.98 30.04
#